data_AF-A0A1I3U939-F1
#
_entry.id   AF-A0A1I3U939-F1
#
_cell.length_a   1.000
_cell.length_b   1.000
_cell.length_c   1.000
_cell.angle_alpha   90.00
_cell.angle_beta   90.00
_cell.angle_gamma   90.00
#
_symmetry.space_group_name_H-M   'P 1'
#
loop_
_entity.id
_entity.type
_entity.pdbx_description
1 polymer ?
#
loop_
_entity_poly.entity_id
_entity_poly.type
_entity_poly.pdbx_seq_one_letter_code
_entity_poly.pdbx_strand_id
1 'polypeptide(L)'
;MPKLRAEVAANDPDAPEFYGFEQPEASDARDKETPSNATKDRGKRSAELDPDLEQLMQHPQVRLALEEKVGEVERARRSYADGLDAAMQIAQASFISQFPELAGLPPERLPEALAQMAHQDPAKLSRVQAIVAGSEQLRARQNEEMRRTAEASRRNFQNYAKAEDARLETLLKEETRDVRQAVAQEIMASAKASGIEPEELQRLFDSEPLMRNATFQRMMYDAGKYRLMMKARDAVAAKPMPPVQRPGMAASRGDRNQHDLRTLSARLSSTGDLKDAVALYQAKTAARR
;
A
#
# COMPACT_ATOMS: atom_id res chain seq x y z
N MET A 1 -49.67 19.27 9.06
CA MET A 1 -48.29 19.71 9.39
C MET A 1 -47.96 21.22 9.20
N PRO A 2 -48.80 22.12 8.65
CA PRO A 2 -48.39 23.53 8.51
C PRO A 2 -48.54 24.39 9.79
N LYS A 3 -49.36 23.97 10.77
CA LYS A 3 -49.60 24.76 12.00
C LYS A 3 -48.44 24.71 13.01
N LEU A 4 -47.76 23.56 13.12
CA LEU A 4 -46.59 23.39 13.99
C LEU A 4 -45.36 24.20 13.55
N ARG A 5 -45.26 24.55 12.25
CA ARG A 5 -44.15 25.37 11.74
C ARG A 5 -44.28 26.85 12.11
N ALA A 6 -45.50 27.35 12.23
CA ALA A 6 -45.75 28.75 12.56
C ALA A 6 -45.57 29.04 14.07
N GLU A 7 -45.92 28.09 14.94
CA GLU A 7 -45.73 28.25 16.40
C GLU A 7 -44.27 28.18 16.84
N VAL A 8 -43.43 27.41 16.13
CA VAL A 8 -42.00 27.27 16.49
C VAL A 8 -41.20 28.50 16.04
N ALA A 9 -41.49 29.07 14.87
CA ALA A 9 -40.81 30.29 14.39
C ALA A 9 -41.16 31.56 15.19
N ALA A 10 -42.28 31.55 15.93
CA ALA A 10 -42.68 32.68 16.77
C ALA A 10 -42.00 32.70 18.14
N ASN A 11 -41.52 31.54 18.63
CA ASN A 11 -40.92 31.41 19.96
C ASN A 11 -39.39 31.33 19.93
N ASP A 12 -38.77 31.05 18.79
CA ASP A 12 -37.32 30.93 18.67
C ASP A 12 -36.82 31.39 17.28
N PRO A 13 -36.26 32.61 17.16
CA PRO A 13 -35.84 33.17 15.88
C PRO A 13 -34.63 32.46 15.26
N ASP A 14 -33.90 31.65 16.03
CA ASP A 14 -32.69 30.92 15.58
C ASP A 14 -32.99 29.47 15.15
N ALA A 15 -34.24 29.01 15.31
CA ALA A 15 -34.68 27.69 14.89
C ALA A 15 -34.46 27.33 13.39
N PRO A 16 -34.48 28.27 12.42
CA PRO A 16 -34.22 27.95 11.02
C PRO A 16 -32.77 27.49 10.75
N GLU A 17 -31.79 28.04 11.47
CA GLU A 17 -30.36 27.71 11.32
C GLU A 17 -30.03 26.35 11.92
N PHE A 18 -30.68 25.99 13.03
CA PHE A 18 -30.45 24.71 13.70
C PHE A 18 -31.05 23.50 12.95
N TYR A 19 -32.18 23.69 12.26
CA TYR A 19 -32.90 22.59 11.57
C TYR A 19 -32.74 22.58 10.04
N GLY A 20 -31.92 23.47 9.47
CA GLY A 20 -31.53 23.42 8.05
C GLY A 20 -32.68 23.68 7.07
N PHE A 21 -33.67 24.50 7.46
CA PHE A 21 -34.71 24.95 6.54
C PHE A 21 -34.19 26.18 5.78
N GLU A 22 -33.92 26.04 4.48
CA GLU A 22 -33.65 27.19 3.60
C GLU A 22 -34.81 28.20 3.69
N GLN A 23 -34.49 29.45 4.07
CA GLN A 23 -35.42 30.55 3.99
C GLN A 23 -35.78 30.80 2.52
N PRO A 24 -37.06 30.88 2.14
CA PRO A 24 -37.43 31.35 0.81
C PRO A 24 -37.05 32.84 0.71
N GLU A 25 -36.09 33.13 -0.17
CA GLU A 25 -35.63 34.48 -0.46
C GLU A 25 -36.80 35.40 -0.84
N ALA A 26 -36.94 36.50 -0.10
CA ALA A 26 -37.75 37.63 -0.52
C ALA A 26 -36.98 38.38 -1.61
N SER A 27 -37.50 38.30 -2.83
CA SER A 27 -37.08 39.08 -3.98
C SER A 27 -37.24 40.58 -3.71
N ASP A 28 -36.14 41.33 -3.77
CA ASP A 28 -36.23 42.76 -4.04
C ASP A 28 -35.11 43.22 -4.97
N ALA A 29 -35.54 43.92 -6.02
CA ALA A 29 -34.76 44.32 -7.17
C ALA A 29 -33.82 45.51 -6.88
N ARG A 30 -32.64 45.52 -7.52
CA ARG A 30 -32.15 46.65 -8.34
C ARG A 30 -30.77 46.39 -8.96
N ASP A 31 -30.76 46.60 -10.27
CA ASP A 31 -29.69 46.85 -11.24
C ASP A 31 -28.28 47.20 -10.75
N LYS A 32 -27.27 46.54 -11.35
CA LYS A 32 -26.22 47.20 -12.17
C LYS A 32 -25.33 46.20 -12.92
N GLU A 33 -25.47 46.24 -14.24
CA GLU A 33 -24.48 46.14 -15.33
C GLU A 33 -23.13 45.38 -15.13
N THR A 34 -23.00 44.34 -15.97
CA THR A 34 -21.85 43.67 -16.66
C THR A 34 -20.55 44.48 -16.94
N PRO A 35 -19.42 43.94 -17.51
CA PRO A 35 -19.17 42.61 -18.14
C PRO A 35 -17.75 41.94 -17.98
N SER A 36 -17.68 40.67 -18.40
CA SER A 36 -16.67 40.00 -19.27
C SER A 36 -15.22 39.67 -18.84
N ASN A 37 -14.81 38.50 -19.34
CA ASN A 37 -13.47 37.96 -19.63
C ASN A 37 -12.63 37.36 -18.49
N ALA A 38 -12.52 36.02 -18.50
CA ALA A 38 -11.37 35.36 -19.15
C ALA A 38 -11.39 33.84 -18.90
N THR A 39 -11.86 33.09 -19.89
CA THR A 39 -11.38 31.73 -20.13
C THR A 39 -9.98 31.81 -20.72
N LYS A 40 -8.95 31.58 -19.90
CA LYS A 40 -7.61 31.10 -20.29
C LYS A 40 -6.76 31.00 -19.03
N ASP A 41 -6.71 29.82 -18.41
CA ASP A 41 -5.44 29.12 -18.17
C ASP A 41 -5.72 27.75 -17.54
N ARG A 42 -5.77 26.72 -18.39
CA ARG A 42 -5.87 25.33 -17.94
C ARG A 42 -4.75 24.56 -18.61
N GLY A 43 -3.52 24.91 -18.26
CA GLY A 43 -2.32 24.24 -18.75
C GLY A 43 -1.18 24.41 -17.75
N LYS A 44 -0.75 23.29 -17.16
CA LYS A 44 0.39 23.14 -16.23
C LYS A 44 0.13 23.50 -14.77
N ARG A 45 -0.31 22.51 -13.98
CA ARG A 45 0.04 22.40 -12.56
C ARG A 45 0.64 21.03 -12.33
N SER A 46 1.92 20.93 -12.64
CA SER A 46 2.79 19.84 -12.19
C SER A 46 3.42 20.30 -10.87
N ALA A 47 3.02 19.65 -9.77
CA ALA A 47 3.90 19.23 -8.68
C ALA A 47 5.02 20.17 -8.18
N GLU A 48 4.71 21.41 -7.82
CA GLU A 48 5.48 22.19 -6.84
C GLU A 48 4.45 22.85 -5.90
N LEU A 49 4.46 22.47 -4.62
CA LEU A 49 3.66 23.16 -3.61
C LEU A 49 4.25 24.56 -3.46
N ASP A 50 3.42 25.60 -3.64
CA ASP A 50 3.83 26.98 -3.39
C ASP A 50 4.45 27.09 -1.99
N PRO A 51 5.60 27.79 -1.82
CA PRO A 51 6.28 27.91 -0.52
C PRO A 51 5.39 28.55 0.56
N ASP A 52 4.42 29.37 0.15
CA ASP A 52 3.40 29.95 1.04
C ASP A 52 2.45 28.88 1.63
N LEU A 53 2.21 27.79 0.89
CA LEU A 53 1.35 26.68 1.29
C LEU A 53 2.03 25.81 2.36
N GLU A 54 3.35 25.61 2.26
CA GLU A 54 4.15 24.98 3.32
C GLU A 54 4.16 25.79 4.62
N GLN A 55 4.26 27.12 4.53
CA GLN A 55 4.19 28.01 5.69
C GLN A 55 2.78 28.03 6.33
N LEU A 56 1.72 27.99 5.52
CA LEU A 56 0.34 27.88 6.00
C LEU A 56 0.05 26.53 6.67
N MET A 57 0.64 25.43 6.21
CA MET A 57 0.51 24.12 6.85
C MET A 57 1.23 24.00 8.21
N GLN A 58 2.15 24.92 8.53
CA GLN A 58 2.76 25.02 9.86
C GLN A 58 1.84 25.70 10.89
N HIS A 59 0.78 26.39 10.45
CA HIS A 59 -0.15 27.07 11.35
C HIS A 59 -1.14 26.07 11.97
N PRO A 60 -1.24 25.96 13.32
CA PRO A 60 -2.07 24.96 14.00
C PRO A 60 -3.57 25.10 13.67
N GLN A 61 -4.04 26.32 13.40
CA GLN A 61 -5.43 26.59 13.01
C GLN A 61 -5.76 26.05 11.61
N VAL A 62 -4.82 26.11 10.66
CA VAL A 62 -5.01 25.56 9.31
C VAL A 62 -5.04 24.04 9.35
N ARG A 63 -4.21 23.42 10.20
CA ARG A 63 -4.24 21.97 10.43
C ARG A 63 -5.56 21.50 11.04
N LEU A 64 -6.04 22.19 12.07
CA LEU A 64 -7.33 21.89 12.71
C LEU A 64 -8.49 22.05 11.72
N ALA A 65 -8.51 23.13 10.94
CA ALA A 65 -9.51 23.33 9.89
C ALA A 65 -9.43 22.26 8.79
N LEU A 66 -8.23 21.82 8.40
CA LEU A 66 -8.07 20.71 7.46
C LEU A 66 -8.55 19.39 8.04
N GLU A 67 -8.20 19.07 9.29
CA GLU A 67 -8.64 17.85 9.98
C GLU A 67 -10.16 17.82 10.14
N GLU A 68 -10.76 18.97 10.46
CA GLU A 68 -12.21 19.13 10.52
C GLU A 68 -12.85 18.89 9.15
N LYS A 69 -12.33 19.52 8.09
CA LYS A 69 -12.85 19.35 6.72
C LYS A 69 -12.67 17.94 6.18
N VAL A 70 -11.53 17.30 6.45
CA VAL A 70 -11.30 15.90 6.11
C VAL A 70 -12.27 15.01 6.89
N GLY A 71 -12.48 15.28 8.18
CA GLY A 71 -13.45 14.58 9.01
C GLY A 71 -14.88 14.73 8.50
N GLU A 72 -15.30 15.92 8.07
CA GLU A 72 -16.60 16.16 7.43
C GLU A 72 -16.75 15.37 6.13
N VAL A 73 -15.72 15.39 5.26
CA VAL A 73 -15.72 14.64 3.99
C VAL A 73 -15.79 13.13 4.25
N GLU A 74 -15.04 12.61 5.23
CA GLU A 74 -15.12 11.20 5.59
C GLU A 74 -16.48 10.82 6.15
N ARG A 75 -17.08 11.65 7.02
CA ARG A 75 -18.43 11.42 7.54
C ARG A 75 -19.46 11.43 6.40
N ALA A 76 -19.37 12.38 5.47
CA ALA A 76 -20.24 12.46 4.31
C ALA A 76 -20.08 11.24 3.39
N ARG A 77 -18.86 10.72 3.24
CA ARG A 77 -18.60 9.51 2.46
C ARG A 77 -19.16 8.25 3.14
N ARG A 78 -18.99 8.12 4.46
CA ARG A 78 -19.54 7.01 5.23
C ARG A 78 -21.06 7.04 5.22
N SER A 79 -21.67 8.20 5.47
CA SER A 79 -23.12 8.35 5.42
C SER A 79 -23.70 8.08 4.03
N TYR A 80 -22.96 8.42 2.96
CA TYR A 80 -23.34 8.06 1.61
C TYR A 80 -23.30 6.54 1.37
N ALA A 81 -22.25 5.86 1.82
CA ALA A 81 -22.14 4.40 1.72
C ALA A 81 -23.25 3.69 2.52
N ASP A 82 -23.48 4.12 3.75
CA ASP A 82 -24.56 3.62 4.60
C ASP A 82 -25.94 3.90 3.98
N GLY A 83 -26.10 5.07 3.36
CA GLY A 83 -27.31 5.45 2.63
C GLY A 83 -27.58 4.58 1.40
N LEU A 84 -26.53 4.19 0.66
CA LEU A 84 -26.65 3.25 -0.46
C LEU A 84 -27.09 1.86 0.01
N ASP A 85 -26.52 1.37 1.10
CA ASP A 85 -26.88 0.07 1.66
C ASP A 85 -28.32 0.07 2.22
N ALA A 86 -28.71 1.14 2.93
CA ALA A 86 -30.08 1.34 3.39
C ALA A 86 -31.08 1.42 2.23
N ALA A 87 -30.75 2.16 1.16
CA ALA A 87 -31.57 2.24 -0.05
C ALA A 87 -31.74 0.87 -0.71
N MET A 88 -30.68 0.05 -0.71
CA MET A 88 -30.73 -1.31 -1.26
C MET A 88 -31.63 -2.23 -0.41
N GLN A 89 -31.56 -2.14 0.92
CA GLN A 89 -32.45 -2.88 1.82
C GLN A 89 -33.91 -2.47 1.64
N ILE A 90 -34.19 -1.17 1.53
CA ILE A 90 -35.54 -0.64 1.27
C ILE A 90 -36.05 -1.13 -0.09
N ALA A 91 -35.21 -1.12 -1.12
CA ALA A 91 -35.56 -1.63 -2.45
C ALA A 91 -35.92 -3.13 -2.41
N GLN A 92 -35.16 -3.94 -1.65
CA GLN A 92 -35.45 -5.36 -1.47
C GLN A 92 -36.75 -5.61 -0.70
N ALA A 93 -36.98 -4.89 0.40
CA ALA A 93 -38.21 -5.00 1.18
C ALA A 93 -39.44 -4.55 0.36
N SER A 94 -39.29 -3.48 -0.42
CA SER A 94 -40.31 -3.00 -1.35
C SER A 94 -40.61 -4.04 -2.43
N PHE A 95 -39.59 -4.71 -2.97
CA PHE A 95 -39.76 -5.79 -3.94
C PHE A 95 -40.53 -6.98 -3.36
N ILE A 96 -40.14 -7.47 -2.17
CA ILE A 96 -40.81 -8.60 -1.51
C ILE A 96 -42.26 -8.26 -1.16
N SER A 97 -42.54 -7.04 -0.70
CA SER A 97 -43.91 -6.61 -0.36
C SER A 97 -44.83 -6.47 -1.58
N GLN A 98 -44.29 -6.04 -2.73
CA GLN A 98 -45.05 -5.88 -3.97
C GLN A 98 -45.20 -7.20 -4.75
N PHE A 99 -44.26 -8.14 -4.60
CA PHE A 99 -44.22 -9.41 -5.33
C PHE A 99 -43.91 -10.60 -4.40
N PRO A 100 -44.79 -10.90 -3.43
CA PRO A 100 -44.57 -12.04 -2.52
C PRO A 100 -44.53 -13.38 -3.26
N GLU A 101 -45.21 -13.47 -4.40
CA GLU A 101 -45.21 -14.62 -5.31
C GLU A 101 -43.84 -14.91 -5.95
N LEU A 102 -42.97 -13.90 -6.06
CA LEU A 102 -41.61 -14.05 -6.60
C LEU A 102 -40.56 -14.30 -5.50
N ALA A 103 -40.84 -13.93 -4.26
CA ALA A 103 -39.86 -13.96 -3.16
C ALA A 103 -39.44 -15.38 -2.73
N GLY A 104 -40.27 -16.40 -2.99
CA GLY A 104 -40.02 -17.79 -2.63
C GLY A 104 -39.70 -18.72 -3.81
N LEU A 105 -39.66 -18.19 -5.03
CA LEU A 105 -39.43 -19.01 -6.22
C LEU A 105 -37.93 -19.26 -6.43
N PRO A 106 -37.52 -20.50 -6.74
CA PRO A 106 -36.15 -20.78 -7.13
C PRO A 106 -35.81 -20.06 -8.45
N PRO A 107 -34.54 -19.65 -8.64
CA PRO A 107 -34.13 -18.86 -9.80
C PRO A 107 -34.42 -19.56 -11.14
N GLU A 108 -34.50 -20.90 -11.18
CA GLU A 108 -34.85 -21.62 -12.42
C GLU A 108 -36.32 -21.43 -12.84
N ARG A 109 -37.23 -21.11 -11.90
CA ARG A 109 -38.68 -20.95 -12.17
C ARG A 109 -39.12 -19.50 -12.36
N LEU A 110 -38.23 -18.53 -12.09
CA LEU A 110 -38.49 -17.11 -12.33
C LEU A 110 -38.90 -16.80 -13.77
N PRO A 111 -38.26 -17.38 -14.83
CA PRO A 111 -38.65 -17.07 -16.21
C PRO A 111 -40.08 -17.50 -16.54
N GLU A 112 -40.51 -18.67 -16.05
CA GLU A 112 -41.89 -19.16 -16.24
C GLU A 112 -42.90 -18.31 -15.48
N ALA A 113 -42.59 -17.93 -14.23
CA ALA A 113 -43.47 -17.08 -13.42
C ALA A 113 -43.63 -15.67 -14.05
N LEU A 114 -42.56 -15.11 -14.61
CA LEU A 114 -42.62 -13.84 -15.33
C LEU A 114 -43.42 -13.96 -16.64
N ALA A 115 -43.30 -15.07 -17.37
CA ALA A 115 -44.09 -15.32 -18.57
C ALA A 115 -45.60 -15.45 -18.26
N GLN A 116 -45.95 -16.14 -17.17
CA GLN A 116 -47.33 -16.21 -16.69
C GLN A 116 -47.85 -14.84 -16.24
N MET A 117 -47.02 -14.06 -15.54
CA MET A 117 -47.35 -12.71 -15.12
C MET A 117 -47.58 -11.78 -16.33
N ALA A 118 -46.79 -11.91 -17.39
CA ALA A 118 -46.96 -11.14 -18.61
C ALA A 118 -48.32 -11.39 -19.30
N HIS A 119 -48.84 -12.62 -19.22
CA HIS A 119 -50.14 -12.98 -19.77
C HIS A 119 -51.33 -12.59 -18.88
N GLN A 120 -51.16 -12.63 -17.55
CA GLN A 120 -52.23 -12.31 -16.61
C GLN A 120 -52.32 -10.82 -16.27
N ASP A 121 -51.17 -10.16 -16.09
CA ASP A 121 -51.09 -8.75 -15.69
C ASP A 121 -49.82 -8.08 -16.27
N PRO A 122 -49.89 -7.51 -17.49
CA PRO A 122 -48.74 -6.85 -18.11
C PRO A 122 -48.31 -5.58 -17.34
N ALA A 123 -49.20 -4.96 -16.56
CA ALA A 123 -48.84 -3.80 -15.75
C ALA A 123 -47.93 -4.19 -14.58
N LYS A 124 -48.18 -5.33 -13.92
CA LYS A 124 -47.27 -5.88 -12.90
C LYS A 124 -45.89 -6.20 -13.46
N LEU A 125 -45.82 -6.82 -14.64
CA LEU A 125 -44.53 -7.11 -15.31
C LEU A 125 -43.71 -5.83 -15.51
N SER A 126 -44.35 -4.75 -15.97
CA SER A 126 -43.67 -3.47 -16.19
C SER A 126 -43.09 -2.88 -14.87
N ARG A 127 -43.79 -3.04 -13.74
CA ARG A 127 -43.29 -2.63 -12.42
C ARG A 127 -42.10 -3.48 -11.96
N VAL A 128 -42.16 -4.80 -12.15
CA VAL A 128 -41.03 -5.70 -11.84
C VAL A 128 -39.80 -5.26 -12.63
N GLN A 129 -39.94 -5.04 -13.94
CA GLN A 129 -38.86 -4.58 -14.79
C GLN A 129 -38.27 -3.24 -14.33
N ALA A 130 -39.14 -2.27 -13.95
CA ALA A 130 -38.69 -0.98 -13.44
C ALA A 130 -37.89 -1.10 -12.13
N ILE A 131 -38.32 -1.95 -11.20
CA ILE A 131 -37.61 -2.18 -9.94
C ILE A 131 -36.29 -2.90 -10.17
N VAL A 132 -36.27 -3.92 -11.04
CA VAL A 132 -35.04 -4.63 -11.41
C VAL A 132 -34.04 -3.66 -12.04
N ALA A 133 -34.46 -2.87 -13.03
CA ALA A 133 -33.60 -1.87 -13.67
C ALA A 133 -33.05 -0.83 -12.66
N GLY A 134 -33.89 -0.35 -11.74
CA GLY A 134 -33.46 0.54 -10.66
C GLY A 134 -32.44 -0.09 -9.71
N SER A 135 -32.63 -1.36 -9.35
CA SER A 135 -31.70 -2.10 -8.48
C SER A 135 -30.34 -2.35 -9.16
N GLU A 136 -30.34 -2.67 -10.46
CA GLU A 136 -29.10 -2.83 -11.24
C GLU A 136 -28.33 -1.51 -11.33
N GLN A 137 -29.03 -0.40 -11.54
CA GLN A 137 -28.42 0.93 -11.55
C GLN A 137 -27.79 1.28 -10.19
N LEU A 138 -28.48 0.97 -9.08
CA LEU A 138 -27.95 1.18 -7.73
C LEU A 138 -26.68 0.35 -7.48
N ARG A 139 -26.71 -0.93 -7.88
CA ARG A 139 -25.57 -1.85 -7.76
C ARG A 139 -24.39 -1.42 -8.62
N ALA A 140 -24.65 -0.91 -9.82
CA ALA A 140 -23.62 -0.37 -10.71
C ALA A 140 -22.91 0.84 -10.06
N ARG A 141 -23.67 1.76 -9.45
CA ARG A 141 -23.11 2.91 -8.71
C ARG A 141 -22.28 2.47 -7.50
N GLN A 142 -22.76 1.50 -6.72
CA GLN A 142 -22.00 0.94 -5.59
C GLN A 142 -20.67 0.34 -6.05
N ASN A 143 -20.69 -0.46 -7.13
CA ASN A 143 -19.48 -1.06 -7.69
C ASN A 143 -18.50 0.00 -8.20
N GLU A 144 -18.98 1.08 -8.80
CA GLU A 144 -18.14 2.18 -9.27
C GLU A 144 -17.46 2.91 -8.09
N GLU A 145 -18.21 3.23 -7.04
CA GLU A 145 -17.65 3.87 -5.85
C GLU A 145 -16.67 2.95 -5.10
N MET A 146 -16.92 1.65 -5.04
CA MET A 146 -15.96 0.68 -4.52
C MET A 146 -14.66 0.68 -5.32
N ARG A 147 -14.74 0.69 -6.66
CA ARG A 147 -13.56 0.76 -7.54
C ARG A 147 -12.78 2.06 -7.34
N ARG A 148 -13.47 3.20 -7.31
CA ARG A 148 -12.86 4.52 -7.04
C ARG A 148 -12.16 4.56 -5.69
N THR A 149 -12.78 3.99 -4.65
CA THR A 149 -12.21 3.92 -3.30
C THR A 149 -10.97 3.03 -3.26
N ALA A 150 -11.03 1.86 -3.89
CA ALA A 150 -9.89 0.94 -3.97
C ALA A 150 -8.72 1.55 -4.74
N GLU A 151 -8.98 2.23 -5.85
CA GLU A 151 -7.94 2.94 -6.62
C GLU A 151 -7.33 4.09 -5.84
N ALA A 152 -8.14 4.90 -5.16
CA ALA A 152 -7.66 5.99 -4.31
C ALA A 152 -6.78 5.46 -3.18
N SER A 153 -7.21 4.39 -2.49
CA SER A 153 -6.42 3.74 -1.45
C SER A 153 -5.08 3.20 -1.97
N ARG A 154 -5.09 2.53 -3.14
CA ARG A 154 -3.86 2.05 -3.80
C ARG A 154 -2.90 3.20 -4.14
N ARG A 155 -3.41 4.30 -4.70
CA ARG A 155 -2.59 5.49 -5.01
C ARG A 155 -2.02 6.11 -3.74
N ASN A 156 -2.83 6.24 -2.70
CA ASN A 156 -2.38 6.77 -1.41
C ASN A 156 -1.28 5.91 -0.79
N PHE A 157 -1.45 4.58 -0.81
CA PHE A 157 -0.42 3.64 -0.35
C PHE A 157 0.86 3.74 -1.17
N GLN A 158 0.77 3.82 -2.50
CA GLN A 158 1.96 3.97 -3.36
C GLN A 158 2.68 5.30 -3.10
N ASN A 159 1.95 6.38 -2.87
CA ASN A 159 2.54 7.68 -2.54
C ASN A 159 3.22 7.64 -1.16
N TYR A 160 2.57 7.02 -0.17
CA TYR A 160 3.13 6.79 1.15
C TYR A 160 4.42 5.95 1.06
N ALA A 161 4.38 4.82 0.36
CA ALA A 161 5.53 3.95 0.18
C ALA A 161 6.70 4.69 -0.48
N LYS A 162 6.46 5.50 -1.52
CA LYS A 162 7.52 6.32 -2.15
C LYS A 162 8.11 7.35 -1.19
N ALA A 163 7.28 8.00 -0.38
CA ALA A 163 7.76 9.00 0.59
C ALA A 163 8.59 8.35 1.70
N GLU A 164 8.18 7.18 2.18
CA GLU A 164 8.94 6.42 3.17
C GLU A 164 10.23 5.83 2.58
N ASP A 165 10.19 5.29 1.35
CA ASP A 165 11.39 4.82 0.66
C ASP A 165 12.41 5.96 0.50
N ALA A 166 11.96 7.18 0.15
CA ALA A 166 12.83 8.36 0.09
C ALA A 166 13.42 8.74 1.47
N ARG A 167 12.65 8.58 2.55
CA ARG A 167 13.15 8.76 3.93
C ARG A 167 14.16 7.68 4.31
N LEU A 168 13.95 6.43 3.91
CA LEU A 168 14.93 5.37 4.15
C LEU A 168 16.24 5.66 3.41
N GLU A 169 16.16 6.11 2.15
CA GLU A 169 17.33 6.47 1.36
C GLU A 169 18.17 7.58 2.02
N THR A 170 17.53 8.59 2.62
CA THR A 170 18.26 9.62 3.37
C THR A 170 18.92 9.06 4.64
N LEU A 171 18.24 8.14 5.36
CA LEU A 171 18.80 7.45 6.52
C LEU A 171 19.96 6.51 6.16
N LEU A 172 19.98 5.95 4.95
CA LEU A 172 21.00 5.02 4.46
C LEU A 172 22.08 5.69 3.61
N LYS A 173 22.08 7.02 3.47
CA LYS A 173 23.02 7.80 2.63
C LYS A 173 24.49 7.39 2.75
N GLU A 174 24.93 7.00 3.95
CA GLU A 174 26.33 6.66 4.24
C GLU A 174 26.70 5.21 3.86
N GLU A 175 25.71 4.37 3.57
CA GLU A 175 25.88 2.96 3.24
C GLU A 175 26.09 2.77 1.73
N THR A 176 27.08 1.97 1.36
CA THR A 176 27.31 1.62 -0.05
C THR A 176 26.25 0.65 -0.57
N ARG A 177 26.01 0.67 -1.88
CA ARG A 177 25.03 -0.21 -2.54
C ARG A 177 25.30 -1.69 -2.26
N ASP A 178 26.56 -2.09 -2.22
CA ASP A 178 26.98 -3.47 -1.96
C ASP A 178 26.62 -3.93 -0.55
N VAL A 179 26.85 -3.06 0.46
CA VAL A 179 26.48 -3.36 1.85
C VAL A 179 24.96 -3.45 1.98
N ARG A 180 24.22 -2.54 1.35
CA ARG A 180 22.75 -2.58 1.38
C ARG A 180 22.20 -3.86 0.79
N GLN A 181 22.75 -4.31 -0.34
CA GLN A 181 22.33 -5.56 -0.97
C GLN A 181 22.66 -6.78 -0.10
N ALA A 182 23.83 -6.82 0.52
CA ALA A 182 24.21 -7.91 1.41
C ALA A 182 23.31 -7.97 2.66
N VAL A 183 22.97 -6.81 3.25
CA VAL A 183 22.02 -6.71 4.37
C VAL A 183 20.63 -7.16 3.93
N ALA A 184 20.14 -6.75 2.76
CA ALA A 184 18.85 -7.18 2.24
C ALA A 184 18.77 -8.71 2.07
N GLN A 185 19.82 -9.34 1.53
CA GLN A 185 19.90 -10.81 1.44
C GLN A 185 19.88 -11.47 2.81
N GLU A 186 20.58 -10.90 3.79
CA GLU A 186 20.59 -11.42 5.16
C GLU A 186 19.23 -11.28 5.85
N ILE A 187 18.49 -10.20 5.60
CA ILE A 187 17.11 -10.02 6.09
C ILE A 187 16.21 -11.10 5.50
N MET A 188 16.28 -11.36 4.19
CA MET A 188 15.51 -12.42 3.53
C MET A 188 15.85 -13.81 4.09
N ALA A 189 17.15 -14.11 4.26
CA ALA A 189 17.61 -15.36 4.85
C ALA A 189 17.16 -15.50 6.31
N SER A 190 17.16 -14.40 7.05
CA SER A 190 16.71 -14.33 8.44
C SER A 190 15.21 -14.54 8.57
N ALA A 191 14.41 -13.93 7.69
CA ALA A 191 12.96 -14.12 7.64
C ALA A 191 12.62 -15.58 7.35
N LYS A 192 13.30 -16.19 6.36
CA LYS A 192 13.16 -17.61 6.04
C LYS A 192 13.53 -18.52 7.21
N ALA A 193 14.63 -18.22 7.91
CA ALA A 193 15.02 -18.97 9.11
C ALA A 193 14.00 -18.85 10.25
N SER A 194 13.25 -17.74 10.30
CA SER A 194 12.16 -17.52 11.25
C SER A 194 10.81 -18.10 10.79
N GLY A 195 10.76 -18.78 9.64
CA GLY A 195 9.55 -19.42 9.11
C GLY A 195 8.66 -18.54 8.25
N ILE A 196 9.11 -17.34 7.87
CA ILE A 196 8.39 -16.45 6.94
C ILE A 196 8.90 -16.72 5.52
N GLU A 197 8.01 -17.15 4.63
CA GLU A 197 8.39 -17.39 3.23
C GLU A 197 8.66 -16.06 2.49
N PRO A 198 9.60 -16.04 1.52
CA PRO A 198 9.94 -14.83 0.76
C PRO A 198 8.73 -14.14 0.10
N GLU A 199 7.80 -14.94 -0.43
CA GLU A 199 6.59 -14.43 -1.09
C GLU A 199 5.62 -13.80 -0.08
N GLU A 200 5.52 -14.36 1.12
CA GLU A 200 4.71 -13.82 2.21
C GLU A 200 5.30 -12.51 2.71
N LEU A 201 6.62 -12.44 2.86
CA LEU A 201 7.29 -11.20 3.23
C LEU A 201 7.05 -10.11 2.18
N GLN A 202 7.16 -10.43 0.90
CA GLN A 202 6.90 -9.47 -0.17
C GLN A 202 5.43 -9.00 -0.17
N ARG A 203 4.48 -9.92 0.02
CA ARG A 203 3.07 -9.57 0.18
C ARG A 203 2.86 -8.62 1.35
N LEU A 204 3.46 -8.89 2.51
CA LEU A 204 3.39 -8.02 3.69
C LEU A 204 3.96 -6.62 3.39
N PHE A 205 5.06 -6.53 2.66
CA PHE A 205 5.59 -5.24 2.20
C PHE A 205 4.61 -4.47 1.29
N ASP A 206 3.78 -5.17 0.52
CA ASP A 206 2.87 -4.54 -0.43
C ASP A 206 1.47 -4.29 0.14
N SER A 207 1.09 -4.96 1.23
CA SER A 207 -0.22 -4.79 1.87
C SER A 207 -0.18 -4.03 3.19
N GLU A 208 0.91 -4.12 3.96
CA GLU A 208 0.99 -3.55 5.31
C GLU A 208 1.73 -2.21 5.33
N PRO A 209 1.06 -1.11 5.71
CA PRO A 209 1.71 0.21 5.83
C PRO A 209 2.88 0.23 6.82
N LEU A 210 2.81 -0.56 7.90
CA LEU A 210 3.87 -0.62 8.90
C LEU A 210 5.18 -1.17 8.32
N MET A 211 5.10 -2.17 7.44
CA MET A 211 6.27 -2.76 6.77
C MET A 211 6.96 -1.75 5.83
N ARG A 212 6.20 -0.78 5.31
CA ARG A 212 6.69 0.30 4.46
C ARG A 212 7.20 1.51 5.22
N ASN A 213 7.03 1.57 6.54
CA ASN A 213 7.51 2.69 7.33
C ASN A 213 9.05 2.73 7.36
N ALA A 214 9.65 3.89 7.10
CA ALA A 214 11.10 4.06 7.04
C ALA A 214 11.81 3.69 8.35
N THR A 215 11.20 3.97 9.51
CA THR A 215 11.80 3.63 10.82
C THR A 215 11.81 2.12 11.05
N PHE A 216 10.76 1.43 10.64
CA PHE A 216 10.66 -0.02 10.73
C PHE A 216 11.63 -0.70 9.75
N GLN A 217 11.68 -0.21 8.51
CA GLN A 217 12.67 -0.64 7.52
C GLN A 217 14.10 -0.42 8.01
N ARG A 218 14.38 0.71 8.67
CA ARG A 218 15.68 0.98 9.27
C ARG A 218 16.02 -0.01 10.39
N MET A 219 15.07 -0.31 11.27
CA MET A 219 15.25 -1.32 12.32
C MET A 219 15.56 -2.69 11.72
N MET A 220 14.83 -3.11 10.68
CA MET A 220 15.11 -4.36 9.96
C MET A 220 16.50 -4.34 9.32
N TYR A 221 16.90 -3.21 8.74
CA TYR A 221 18.22 -3.00 8.17
C TYR A 221 19.32 -3.17 9.22
N ASP A 222 19.21 -2.47 10.35
CA ASP A 222 20.20 -2.54 11.43
C ASP A 222 20.30 -3.95 12.01
N ALA A 223 19.17 -4.66 12.15
CA ALA A 223 19.14 -6.06 12.58
C ALA A 223 19.83 -6.99 11.57
N GLY A 224 19.59 -6.80 10.27
CA GLY A 224 20.26 -7.55 9.21
C GLY A 224 21.77 -7.29 9.17
N LYS A 225 22.16 -6.01 9.30
CA LYS A 225 23.57 -5.60 9.38
C LYS A 225 24.26 -6.22 10.60
N TYR A 226 23.61 -6.22 11.75
CA TYR A 226 24.14 -6.84 12.96
C TYR A 226 24.37 -8.35 12.76
N ARG A 227 23.40 -9.07 12.18
CA ARG A 227 23.56 -10.51 11.87
C ARG A 227 24.69 -10.77 10.89
N LEU A 228 24.81 -9.95 9.85
CA LEU A 228 25.89 -10.06 8.88
C LEU A 228 27.26 -9.86 9.55
N MET A 229 27.39 -8.87 10.44
CA MET A 229 28.61 -8.66 11.22
C MET A 229 28.91 -9.84 12.16
N MET A 230 27.91 -10.44 12.80
CA MET A 230 28.09 -11.62 13.66
C MET A 230 28.57 -12.83 12.84
N LYS A 231 27.95 -13.10 11.69
CA LYS A 231 28.40 -14.17 10.78
C LYS A 231 29.83 -13.95 10.29
N ALA A 232 30.19 -12.71 9.96
CA ALA A 232 31.55 -12.39 9.54
C ALA A 232 32.58 -12.62 10.66
N ARG A 233 32.23 -12.29 11.92
CA ARG A 233 33.07 -12.57 13.09
C ARG A 233 33.27 -14.07 13.29
N ASP A 234 32.19 -14.85 13.21
CA ASP A 234 32.25 -16.31 13.35
C ASP A 234 33.11 -16.94 12.24
N ALA A 235 32.99 -16.45 11.00
CA ALA A 235 33.80 -16.91 9.88
C ALA A 235 35.30 -16.57 10.04
N VAL A 236 35.64 -15.43 10.65
CA VAL A 236 37.03 -15.08 10.96
C VAL A 236 37.58 -15.95 12.10
N ALA A 237 36.79 -16.19 13.14
CA ALA A 237 37.17 -17.07 14.26
C ALA A 237 37.36 -18.53 13.81
N ALA A 238 36.60 -18.98 12.81
CA ALA A 238 36.70 -20.33 12.25
C ALA A 238 37.90 -20.55 11.33
N LYS A 239 38.66 -19.50 10.94
CA LYS A 239 39.87 -19.69 10.14
C LYS A 239 40.90 -20.46 10.99
N PRO A 240 41.32 -21.67 10.58
CA PRO A 240 42.24 -22.47 11.37
C PRO A 240 43.55 -21.69 11.53
N MET A 241 43.90 -21.34 12.77
CA MET A 241 45.18 -20.72 13.06
C MET A 241 46.29 -21.65 12.55
N PRO A 242 47.27 -21.13 11.80
CA PRO A 242 48.38 -21.95 11.34
C PRO A 242 49.05 -22.60 12.55
N PRO A 243 49.42 -23.90 12.46
CA PRO A 243 50.01 -24.60 13.59
C PRO A 243 51.27 -23.86 14.05
N VAL A 244 51.32 -23.52 15.34
CA VAL A 244 52.48 -22.85 15.93
C VAL A 244 53.66 -23.81 15.89
N GLN A 245 54.60 -23.57 14.98
CA GLN A 245 55.87 -24.29 14.96
C GLN A 245 56.68 -23.88 16.19
N ARG A 246 56.97 -24.85 17.06
CA ARG A 246 57.82 -24.62 18.23
C ARG A 246 59.26 -24.42 17.76
N PRO A 247 59.96 -23.34 18.18
CA PRO A 247 61.38 -23.18 17.90
C PRO A 247 62.15 -24.41 18.38
N GLY A 248 62.92 -25.03 17.50
CA GLY A 248 63.77 -26.20 17.81
C GLY A 248 63.19 -27.58 17.45
N MET A 249 61.94 -27.69 17.00
CA MET A 249 61.43 -28.92 16.38
C MET A 249 61.74 -28.89 14.88
N ALA A 250 62.56 -29.83 14.40
CA ALA A 250 62.80 -29.97 12.96
C ALA A 250 61.47 -30.23 12.25
N ALA A 251 61.07 -29.33 11.35
CA ALA A 251 59.85 -29.50 10.55
C ALA A 251 59.84 -30.88 9.90
N SER A 252 58.75 -31.62 10.09
CA SER A 252 58.57 -32.94 9.49
C SER A 252 58.70 -32.81 7.98
N ARG A 253 59.22 -33.85 7.31
CA ARG A 253 59.35 -33.84 5.83
C ARG A 253 58.00 -33.57 5.15
N GLY A 254 56.89 -33.99 5.77
CA GLY A 254 55.54 -33.69 5.29
C GLY A 254 55.17 -32.20 5.32
N ASP A 255 55.63 -31.46 6.33
CA ASP A 255 55.30 -30.04 6.50
C ASP A 255 56.04 -29.17 5.48
N ARG A 256 57.29 -29.54 5.14
CA ARG A 256 58.08 -28.85 4.09
C ARG A 256 57.42 -29.03 2.72
N ASN A 257 57.04 -30.26 2.39
CA ASN A 257 56.36 -30.56 1.14
C ASN A 257 55.03 -29.81 1.00
N GLN A 258 54.25 -29.69 2.09
CA GLN A 258 53.01 -28.91 2.07
C GLN A 258 53.26 -27.40 1.92
N HIS A 259 54.31 -26.86 2.54
CA HIS A 259 54.67 -25.46 2.41
C HIS A 259 55.12 -25.12 0.97
N ASP A 260 55.92 -25.98 0.35
CA ASP A 260 56.38 -25.81 -1.02
C ASP A 260 55.21 -25.85 -2.02
N LEU A 261 54.27 -26.79 -1.84
CA LEU A 261 53.07 -26.88 -2.67
C LEU A 261 52.17 -25.65 -2.55
N ARG A 262 51.98 -25.11 -1.34
CA ARG A 262 51.21 -23.88 -1.12
C ARG A 262 51.90 -22.67 -1.77
N THR A 263 53.23 -22.59 -1.68
CA THR A 263 54.02 -21.51 -2.27
C THR A 263 53.94 -21.53 -3.80
N LEU A 264 54.09 -22.70 -4.42
CA LEU A 264 53.93 -22.87 -5.86
C LEU A 264 52.50 -22.58 -6.33
N SER A 265 51.48 -22.98 -5.54
CA SER A 265 50.09 -22.68 -5.85
C SER A 265 49.79 -21.20 -5.78
N ALA A 266 50.32 -20.49 -4.77
CA ALA A 266 50.17 -19.05 -4.66
C ALA A 266 50.86 -18.32 -5.81
N ARG A 267 52.07 -18.76 -6.19
CA ARG A 267 52.80 -18.20 -7.35
C ARG A 267 52.02 -18.38 -8.63
N LEU A 268 51.55 -19.59 -8.93
CA LEU A 268 50.73 -19.86 -10.11
C LEU A 268 49.47 -19.00 -10.14
N SER A 269 48.77 -18.84 -9.01
CA SER A 269 47.59 -17.97 -8.93
C SER A 269 47.91 -16.49 -9.16
N SER A 270 49.14 -16.04 -8.84
CA SER A 270 49.56 -14.64 -9.06
C SER A 270 50.15 -14.37 -10.45
N THR A 271 50.91 -15.31 -11.01
CA THR A 271 51.66 -15.11 -12.26
C THR A 271 50.93 -15.68 -13.47
N GLY A 272 50.15 -16.76 -13.29
CA GLY A 272 49.50 -17.48 -14.38
C GLY A 272 50.46 -18.17 -15.35
N ASP A 273 51.76 -18.25 -15.05
CA ASP A 273 52.78 -18.75 -15.99
C ASP A 273 52.78 -20.28 -16.08
N LEU A 274 53.00 -20.81 -17.30
CA LEU A 274 52.98 -22.24 -17.59
C LEU A 274 54.11 -22.97 -16.84
N LYS A 275 55.24 -22.29 -16.61
CA LYS A 275 56.38 -22.84 -15.85
C LYS A 275 56.02 -23.13 -14.40
N ASP A 276 55.25 -22.25 -13.76
CA ASP A 276 54.79 -22.44 -12.38
C ASP A 276 53.76 -23.58 -12.29
N ALA A 277 52.94 -23.76 -13.32
CA ALA A 277 51.99 -24.87 -13.42
C ALA A 277 52.72 -26.23 -13.52
N VAL A 278 53.76 -26.32 -14.34
CA VAL A 278 54.58 -27.54 -14.48
C VAL A 278 55.34 -27.84 -13.19
N ALA A 279 55.92 -26.82 -12.54
CA ALA A 279 56.60 -26.98 -11.26
C ALA A 279 55.64 -27.51 -10.17
N LEU A 280 54.42 -26.97 -10.09
CA LEU A 280 53.39 -27.45 -9.17
C LEU A 280 52.96 -28.90 -9.47
N TYR A 281 52.82 -29.25 -10.76
CA TYR A 281 52.48 -30.61 -11.16
C TYR A 281 53.57 -31.62 -10.76
N GLN A 282 54.84 -31.31 -11.04
CA GLN A 282 55.97 -32.16 -10.67
C GLN A 282 56.06 -32.35 -9.15
N ALA A 283 55.90 -31.26 -8.38
CA ALA A 283 55.88 -31.32 -6.91
C ALA A 283 54.73 -32.19 -6.37
N LYS A 284 53.53 -32.13 -6.98
CA LYS A 284 52.40 -33.00 -6.60
C LYS A 284 52.65 -34.47 -6.92
N THR A 285 53.31 -34.77 -8.04
CA THR A 285 53.64 -36.15 -8.41
C THR A 285 54.74 -36.74 -7.53
N ALA A 286 55.74 -35.94 -7.14
CA ALA A 286 56.80 -36.36 -6.23
C ALA A 286 56.28 -36.63 -4.81
N ALA A 287 55.27 -35.89 -4.35
CA ALA A 287 54.66 -36.09 -3.04
C ALA A 287 53.72 -37.31 -2.94
N ARG A 288 53.33 -37.92 -4.08
CA ARG A 288 52.47 -39.11 -4.13
C ARG A 288 53.24 -40.44 -4.17
N ARG A 289 54.55 -40.39 -4.43
CA ARG A 289 55.44 -41.56 -4.38
C ARG A 289 56.02 -41.72 -2.98
#